data_AF-A0A7W7VZ39-F1
#
_entry.id   AF-A0A7W7VZ39-F1
#
_cell.length_a   1.000
_cell.length_b   1.000
_cell.length_c   1.000
_cell.angle_alpha   90.00
_cell.angle_beta   90.00
_cell.angle_gamma   90.00
#
_symmetry.space_group_name_H-M   'P 1'
#
loop_
_entity.id
_entity.type
_entity.pdbx_description
1 polymer ?
#
loop_
_entity_poly.entity_id
_entity_poly.type
_entity_poly.pdbx_seq_one_letter_code
_entity_poly.pdbx_strand_id
1 'polypeptide(L)'
;MLLSGFPATTGGGKVPRLYTVGLEVALRRLMDLGAVGDSFDGRDVEAFSAARNVAVHGGGEEMDLEVLIGIFVRIVDSLLDDLSVDRLGYWGPWAHIAVEVRGGEEQRLRDEVRRRIAIASELFESLDEESRAAAVRRAEIATATTPRHLVFQCPACENDGLLGGWYTRRIVSEEVMDEAVFFVEKFSCSACELWVEGQTEIRLGNVVPSLALYGDEIPQSEASSPSATDLAAPVEGSAPLAVIDEE
;
A
#
# COMPACT_ATOMS: atom_id res chain seq x y z
N MET A 1 -40.59 32.35 -31.71
CA MET A 1 -39.61 31.25 -31.66
C MET A 1 -40.08 30.27 -30.61
N LEU A 2 -40.54 29.10 -31.05
CA LEU A 2 -41.16 28.06 -30.25
C LEU A 2 -40.08 27.20 -29.60
N LEU A 3 -40.08 27.12 -28.27
CA LEU A 3 -39.39 26.05 -27.54
C LEU A 3 -40.33 24.84 -27.50
N SER A 4 -40.07 23.88 -28.38
CA SER A 4 -40.42 22.47 -28.20
C SER A 4 -39.91 22.03 -26.82
N GLY A 5 -40.71 21.49 -25.90
CA GLY A 5 -41.62 20.37 -26.09
C GLY A 5 -40.91 19.08 -25.68
N PHE A 6 -40.43 18.98 -24.44
CA PHE A 6 -39.98 17.70 -23.89
C PHE A 6 -41.21 16.84 -23.57
N PRO A 7 -41.33 15.62 -24.13
CA PRO A 7 -42.40 14.72 -23.75
C PRO A 7 -42.20 14.29 -22.29
N ALA A 8 -43.18 14.58 -21.45
CA ALA A 8 -43.29 13.98 -20.13
C ALA A 8 -43.57 12.49 -20.32
N THR A 9 -42.52 11.67 -20.23
CA THR A 9 -42.68 10.22 -20.09
C THR A 9 -43.26 9.93 -18.71
N THR A 10 -44.58 9.77 -18.63
CA THR A 10 -45.27 9.11 -17.52
C THR A 10 -45.02 7.61 -17.60
N GLY A 11 -43.78 7.19 -17.33
CA GLY A 11 -43.41 5.80 -17.13
C GLY A 11 -43.18 5.58 -15.64
N GLY A 12 -44.00 4.75 -15.00
CA GLY A 12 -43.83 4.29 -13.62
C GLY A 12 -42.62 3.36 -13.45
N GLY A 13 -41.44 3.79 -13.90
CA GLY A 13 -40.18 3.12 -13.62
C GLY A 13 -39.82 3.36 -12.16
N LYS A 14 -39.60 2.28 -11.40
CA LYS A 14 -39.01 2.38 -10.07
C LYS A 14 -37.69 3.13 -10.22
N VAL A 15 -37.60 4.34 -9.65
CA VAL A 15 -36.34 5.08 -9.55
C VAL A 15 -35.33 4.12 -8.90
N PRO A 16 -34.18 3.84 -9.55
CA PRO A 16 -33.16 2.99 -8.95
C PRO A 16 -32.83 3.56 -7.57
N ARG A 17 -33.00 2.76 -6.51
CA ARG A 17 -32.54 3.16 -5.19
C ARG A 17 -31.03 3.30 -5.30
N LEU A 18 -30.53 4.53 -5.27
CA LEU A 18 -29.11 4.80 -5.10
C LEU A 18 -28.76 4.33 -3.68
N TYR A 19 -28.13 3.17 -3.58
CA TYR A 19 -27.56 2.71 -2.34
C TYR A 19 -26.29 3.52 -2.09
N THR A 20 -26.29 4.32 -1.03
CA THR A 20 -25.07 4.97 -0.58
C THR A 20 -24.15 3.90 -0.01
N VAL A 21 -22.89 3.93 -0.42
CA VAL A 21 -21.85 3.07 0.14
C VAL A 21 -21.21 3.84 1.30
N GLY A 22 -21.01 3.18 2.44
CA GLY A 22 -20.30 3.78 3.57
C GLY A 22 -18.85 4.11 3.20
N LEU A 23 -18.27 5.12 3.85
CA LEU A 23 -16.90 5.59 3.59
C LEU A 23 -15.87 4.47 3.65
N GLU A 24 -15.90 3.64 4.69
CA GLU A 24 -15.01 2.49 4.85
C GLU A 24 -15.11 1.51 3.68
N VAL A 25 -16.34 1.19 3.25
CA VAL A 25 -16.58 0.28 2.13
C VAL A 25 -16.12 0.91 0.81
N ALA A 26 -16.27 2.23 0.64
CA ALA A 26 -15.78 2.93 -0.53
C ALA A 26 -14.24 2.94 -0.57
N LEU A 27 -13.58 3.25 0.55
CA LEU A 27 -12.12 3.26 0.66
C LEU A 27 -11.51 1.87 0.46
N ARG A 28 -12.08 0.83 1.08
CA ARG A 28 -11.63 -0.55 0.87
C ARG A 28 -11.69 -0.95 -0.60
N ARG A 29 -12.77 -0.59 -1.30
CA ARG A 29 -12.88 -0.83 -2.75
C ARG A 29 -11.84 -0.06 -3.55
N LEU A 30 -11.52 1.18 -3.17
CA LEU A 30 -10.47 1.95 -3.84
C LEU A 30 -9.08 1.34 -3.60
N MET A 31 -8.83 0.81 -2.40
CA MET A 31 -7.60 0.05 -2.10
C MET A 31 -7.51 -1.24 -2.91
N ASP A 32 -8.61 -2.02 -2.98
CA ASP A 32 -8.67 -3.25 -3.79
C ASP A 32 -8.42 -2.97 -5.28
N LEU A 33 -8.70 -1.74 -5.73
CA LEU A 33 -8.44 -1.26 -7.10
C LEU A 33 -7.05 -0.63 -7.28
N GLY A 34 -6.24 -0.52 -6.22
CA GLY A 34 -4.93 0.15 -6.24
C GLY A 34 -5.01 1.66 -6.44
N ALA A 35 -6.18 2.27 -6.24
CA ALA A 35 -6.44 3.71 -6.41
C ALA A 35 -6.18 4.53 -5.13
N VAL A 36 -5.70 3.89 -4.08
CA VAL A 36 -5.08 4.52 -2.92
C VAL A 36 -3.80 3.74 -2.76
N GLY A 37 -2.64 4.33 -3.05
CA GLY A 37 -1.39 3.57 -3.20
C GLY A 37 -1.03 2.72 -1.97
N ASP A 38 -0.02 1.85 -2.09
CA ASP A 38 0.43 0.86 -1.08
C ASP A 38 0.83 1.43 0.29
N SER A 39 0.70 2.74 0.47
CA SER A 39 1.02 3.46 1.70
C SER A 39 -0.02 3.29 2.79
N PHE A 40 -1.19 2.71 2.50
CA PHE A 40 -2.28 2.55 3.48
C PHE A 40 -2.65 1.08 3.65
N ASP A 41 -2.86 0.66 4.88
CA ASP A 41 -3.39 -0.66 5.19
C ASP A 41 -4.86 -0.59 5.66
N GLY A 42 -5.48 -1.76 5.90
CA GLY A 42 -6.87 -1.82 6.36
C GLY A 42 -7.09 -1.13 7.72
N ARG A 43 -6.07 -1.02 8.56
CA ARG A 43 -6.12 -0.34 9.86
C ARG A 43 -6.16 1.17 9.67
N ASP A 44 -5.47 1.72 8.69
CA ASP A 44 -5.53 3.16 8.36
C ASP A 44 -6.95 3.58 7.95
N VAL A 45 -7.63 2.75 7.13
CA VAL A 45 -9.03 3.00 6.73
C VAL A 45 -9.99 2.88 7.91
N GLU A 46 -9.79 1.90 8.77
CA GLU A 46 -10.59 1.73 9.98
C GLU A 46 -10.41 2.92 10.93
N ALA A 47 -9.16 3.32 11.19
CA ALA A 47 -8.82 4.48 12.01
C ALA A 47 -9.43 5.77 11.44
N PHE A 48 -9.36 5.98 10.13
CA PHE A 48 -9.96 7.14 9.48
C PHE A 48 -11.50 7.13 9.55
N SER A 49 -12.13 5.97 9.33
CA SER A 49 -13.58 5.80 9.44
C SER A 49 -14.06 6.06 10.88
N ALA A 50 -13.35 5.51 11.86
CA ALA A 50 -13.59 5.73 13.29
C ALA A 50 -13.46 7.22 13.65
N ALA A 51 -12.38 7.87 13.22
CA ALA A 51 -12.14 9.29 13.43
C ALA A 51 -13.26 10.17 12.87
N ARG A 52 -13.68 9.91 11.63
CA ARG A 52 -14.82 10.63 11.02
C ARG A 52 -16.09 10.42 11.82
N ASN A 53 -16.36 9.21 12.29
CA ASN A 53 -17.57 8.91 13.06
C ASN A 53 -17.55 9.63 14.41
N VAL A 54 -16.42 9.66 15.11
CA VAL A 54 -16.26 10.44 16.36
C VAL A 54 -16.43 11.93 16.11
N ALA A 55 -15.80 12.48 15.05
CA ALA A 55 -15.91 13.89 14.70
C ALA A 55 -17.35 14.31 14.37
N VAL A 56 -18.13 13.44 13.72
CA VAL A 56 -19.52 13.74 13.31
C VAL A 56 -20.52 13.49 14.43
N HIS A 57 -20.31 12.45 15.24
CA HIS A 57 -21.29 12.02 16.24
C HIS A 57 -20.98 12.50 17.66
N GLY A 58 -19.83 13.14 17.88
CA GLY A 58 -19.50 13.78 19.16
C GLY A 58 -19.51 12.79 20.31
N GLY A 59 -18.60 11.82 20.30
CA GLY A 59 -18.51 10.86 21.39
C GLY A 59 -17.27 9.97 21.34
N GLY A 60 -16.41 10.12 22.35
CA GLY A 60 -15.59 9.03 22.90
C GLY A 60 -14.15 8.89 22.40
N GLU A 61 -13.28 8.68 23.41
CA GLU A 61 -11.82 8.46 23.41
C GLU A 61 -10.90 9.63 23.06
N GLU A 62 -9.86 9.78 23.88
CA GLU A 62 -8.71 10.69 23.72
C GLU A 62 -7.87 10.19 22.53
N MET A 63 -8.44 10.29 21.34
CA MET A 63 -7.71 9.99 20.10
C MET A 63 -6.75 11.13 19.81
N ASP A 64 -5.54 10.78 19.40
CA ASP A 64 -4.55 11.73 18.97
C ASP A 64 -5.01 12.39 17.65
N LEU A 65 -5.60 13.57 17.79
CA LEU A 65 -6.15 14.34 16.67
C LEU A 65 -5.07 14.66 15.63
N GLU A 66 -3.81 14.81 16.03
CA GLU A 66 -2.73 15.10 15.09
C GLU A 66 -2.44 13.89 14.19
N VAL A 67 -2.43 12.69 14.75
CA VAL A 67 -2.29 11.43 13.98
C VAL A 67 -3.46 11.26 13.03
N LEU A 68 -4.68 11.52 13.48
CA LEU A 68 -5.87 11.38 12.64
C LEU A 68 -5.91 12.39 11.48
N ILE A 69 -5.52 13.65 11.73
CA ILE A 69 -5.43 14.67 10.69
C ILE A 69 -4.35 14.28 9.69
N GLY A 70 -3.25 13.68 10.11
CA GLY A 70 -2.20 13.25 9.20
C GLY A 70 -2.58 12.07 8.32
N ILE A 71 -3.22 11.04 8.87
CA ILE A 71 -3.84 9.95 8.09
C ILE A 71 -4.82 10.53 7.07
N PHE A 72 -5.68 11.46 7.47
CA PHE A 72 -6.63 12.12 6.57
C PHE A 72 -5.94 12.87 5.43
N VAL A 73 -4.97 13.72 5.75
CA VAL A 73 -4.22 14.49 4.76
C VAL A 73 -3.54 13.56 3.77
N ARG A 74 -2.94 12.46 4.25
CA ARG A 74 -2.31 11.46 3.39
C ARG A 74 -3.30 10.78 2.45
N ILE A 75 -4.44 10.29 2.95
CA ILE A 75 -5.45 9.62 2.12
C ILE A 75 -5.95 10.57 1.03
N VAL A 76 -6.27 11.80 1.41
CA VAL A 76 -6.72 12.81 0.45
C VAL A 76 -5.62 13.15 -0.55
N ASP A 77 -4.38 13.37 -0.11
CA ASP A 77 -3.25 13.67 -0.99
C ASP A 77 -2.97 12.53 -1.98
N SER A 78 -3.16 11.26 -1.59
CA SER A 78 -3.05 10.12 -2.51
C SER A 78 -4.15 10.18 -3.58
N LEU A 79 -5.40 10.35 -3.15
CA LEU A 79 -6.53 10.45 -4.08
C LEU A 79 -6.39 11.64 -5.05
N LEU A 80 -5.86 12.76 -4.58
CA LEU A 80 -5.61 13.93 -5.44
C LEU A 80 -4.53 13.65 -6.49
N ASP A 81 -3.46 12.94 -6.13
CA ASP A 81 -2.44 12.52 -7.09
C ASP A 81 -3.03 11.55 -8.13
N ASP A 82 -3.81 10.56 -7.69
CA ASP A 82 -4.44 9.58 -8.58
C ASP A 82 -5.45 10.22 -9.55
N LEU A 83 -6.16 11.25 -9.07
CA LEU A 83 -7.08 12.05 -9.90
C LEU A 83 -6.37 13.15 -10.71
N SER A 84 -5.06 13.32 -10.56
CA SER A 84 -4.29 14.43 -11.15
C SER A 84 -4.88 15.81 -10.84
N VAL A 85 -5.42 15.96 -9.63
CA VAL A 85 -6.00 17.23 -9.14
C VAL A 85 -4.93 18.02 -8.42
N ASP A 86 -4.86 19.32 -8.70
CA ASP A 86 -3.94 20.22 -8.00
C ASP A 86 -4.23 20.29 -6.50
N ARG A 87 -3.26 19.87 -5.69
CA ARG A 87 -3.33 19.87 -4.23
C ARG A 87 -3.51 21.27 -3.66
N LEU A 88 -2.82 22.27 -4.23
CA LEU A 88 -2.91 23.65 -3.73
C LEU A 88 -4.32 24.20 -3.97
N GLY A 89 -4.90 23.93 -5.15
CA GLY A 89 -6.28 24.28 -5.48
C GLY A 89 -7.31 23.56 -4.61
N TYR A 90 -7.10 22.27 -4.30
CA TYR A 90 -8.00 21.51 -3.43
C TYR A 90 -7.98 22.01 -1.98
N TRP A 91 -6.79 22.09 -1.37
CA TRP A 91 -6.65 22.51 0.03
C TRP A 91 -6.87 24.02 0.23
N GLY A 92 -6.60 24.81 -0.82
CA GLY A 92 -6.79 26.26 -0.82
C GLY A 92 -6.07 26.94 0.35
N PRO A 93 -6.75 27.74 1.18
CA PRO A 93 -6.13 28.40 2.34
C PRO A 93 -5.49 27.44 3.36
N TRP A 94 -5.90 26.17 3.39
CA TRP A 94 -5.44 25.16 4.34
C TRP A 94 -4.23 24.36 3.85
N ALA A 95 -3.72 24.64 2.65
CA ALA A 95 -2.61 23.90 2.05
C ALA A 95 -1.36 23.87 2.96
N HIS A 96 -1.06 24.97 3.66
CA HIS A 96 0.07 25.04 4.58
C HIS A 96 -0.06 24.08 5.77
N ILE A 97 -1.26 23.91 6.32
CA ILE A 97 -1.54 22.96 7.41
C ILE A 97 -1.44 21.52 6.90
N ALA A 98 -1.97 21.22 5.72
CA ALA A 98 -1.83 19.89 5.11
C ALA A 98 -0.34 19.52 4.92
N VAL A 99 0.46 20.46 4.40
CA VAL A 99 1.92 20.27 4.26
C VAL A 99 2.61 20.09 5.61
N GLU A 100 2.26 20.91 6.62
CA GLU A 100 2.84 20.83 7.96
C GLU A 100 2.54 19.51 8.65
N VAL A 101 1.28 19.08 8.63
CA VAL A 101 0.86 17.81 9.25
C VAL A 101 1.56 16.63 8.56
N ARG A 102 1.59 16.62 7.23
CA ARG A 102 2.31 15.59 6.47
C ARG A 102 3.81 15.56 6.81
N GLY A 103 4.44 16.72 6.91
CA GLY A 103 5.83 16.84 7.31
C GLY A 103 6.09 16.39 8.74
N GLY A 104 5.17 16.69 9.66
CA GLY A 104 5.21 16.28 11.07
C GLY A 104 5.11 14.77 11.24
N GLU A 105 4.20 14.11 10.51
CA GLU A 105 4.09 12.64 10.52
C GLU A 105 5.32 11.96 9.95
N GLU A 106 5.82 12.42 8.80
CA GLU A 106 7.03 11.87 8.19
C GLU A 106 8.23 12.01 9.15
N GLN A 107 8.32 13.15 9.85
CA GLN A 107 9.33 13.37 10.86
C GLN A 107 9.17 12.44 12.07
N ARG A 108 7.95 12.25 12.59
CA ARG A 108 7.67 11.29 13.67
C ARG A 108 8.04 9.87 13.28
N LEU A 109 7.65 9.43 12.08
CA LEU A 109 7.98 8.10 11.57
C LEU A 109 9.49 7.93 11.40
N ARG A 110 10.18 8.95 10.88
CA ARG A 110 11.65 8.97 10.78
C ARG A 110 12.30 8.82 12.14
N ASP A 111 11.83 9.56 13.14
CA ASP A 111 12.38 9.49 14.49
C ASP A 111 12.07 8.14 15.16
N GLU A 112 10.90 7.56 14.91
CA GLU A 112 10.52 6.24 15.39
C GLU A 112 11.38 5.12 14.77
N VAL A 113 11.60 5.14 13.46
CA VAL A 113 12.47 4.18 12.77
C VAL A 113 13.91 4.31 13.28
N ARG A 114 14.43 5.54 13.42
CA ARG A 114 15.75 5.78 14.02
C ARG A 114 15.85 5.24 15.44
N ARG A 115 14.82 5.46 16.26
CA ARG A 115 14.75 4.96 17.63
C ARG A 115 14.78 3.43 17.67
N ARG A 116 14.01 2.75 16.80
CA ARG A 116 14.04 1.28 16.69
C ARG A 116 15.42 0.75 16.31
N ILE A 117 16.10 1.38 15.35
CA ILE A 117 17.46 1.01 14.95
C ILE A 117 18.44 1.19 16.12
N ALA A 118 18.38 2.33 16.82
CA ALA A 118 19.24 2.60 17.96
C ALA A 118 19.03 1.59 19.09
N ILE A 119 17.78 1.27 19.42
CA ILE A 119 17.43 0.27 20.45
C ILE A 119 17.95 -1.12 20.05
N ALA A 120 17.72 -1.54 18.81
CA ALA A 120 18.20 -2.84 18.34
C ALA A 120 19.74 -2.94 18.37
N SER A 121 20.42 -1.85 18.01
CA SER A 121 21.88 -1.76 18.07
C SER A 121 22.39 -1.87 19.51
N GLU A 122 21.84 -1.05 20.42
CA GLU A 122 22.21 -1.06 21.84
C GLU A 122 21.94 -2.43 22.50
N LEU A 123 20.78 -3.04 22.21
CA LEU A 123 20.44 -4.36 22.72
C LEU A 123 21.46 -5.41 22.28
N PHE A 124 21.83 -5.40 21.00
CA PHE A 124 22.83 -6.34 20.47
C PHE A 124 24.23 -6.10 21.05
N GLU A 125 24.65 -4.83 21.19
CA GLU A 125 25.93 -4.47 21.78
C GLU A 125 26.01 -4.83 23.27
N SER A 126 24.88 -4.76 23.99
CA SER A 126 24.79 -5.08 25.42
C SER A 126 24.87 -6.57 25.74
N LEU A 127 24.74 -7.45 24.74
CA LEU A 127 24.86 -8.90 24.92
C LEU A 127 26.27 -9.29 25.35
N ASP A 128 26.35 -10.25 26.28
CA ASP A 128 27.59 -10.96 26.56
C ASP A 128 28.06 -11.77 25.33
N GLU A 129 29.31 -12.21 25.35
CA GLU A 129 29.94 -12.90 24.20
C GLU A 129 29.19 -14.20 23.80
N GLU A 130 28.70 -14.97 24.76
CA GLU A 130 28.00 -16.24 24.48
C GLU A 130 26.64 -15.96 23.82
N SER A 131 25.88 -15.02 24.40
CA SER A 131 24.59 -14.55 23.88
C SER A 131 24.73 -13.91 22.51
N ARG A 132 25.78 -13.10 22.29
CA ARG A 132 26.09 -12.49 21.00
C ARG A 132 26.42 -13.55 19.95
N ALA A 133 27.27 -14.51 20.27
CA ALA A 133 27.59 -15.60 19.36
C ALA A 133 26.35 -16.46 19.03
N ALA A 134 25.44 -16.65 19.98
CA ALA A 134 24.16 -17.31 19.72
C ALA A 134 23.26 -16.50 18.79
N ALA A 135 23.16 -15.18 18.98
CA ALA A 135 22.39 -14.29 18.12
C ALA A 135 22.92 -14.26 16.67
N VAL A 136 24.25 -14.20 16.49
CA VAL A 136 24.91 -14.30 15.17
C VAL A 136 24.56 -15.63 14.50
N ARG A 137 24.69 -16.76 15.22
CA ARG A 137 24.31 -18.07 14.68
C ARG A 137 22.84 -18.14 14.27
N ARG A 138 21.93 -17.47 14.98
CA ARG A 138 20.50 -17.40 14.57
C ARG A 138 20.32 -16.65 13.26
N ALA A 139 21.06 -15.56 13.04
CA ALA A 139 21.08 -14.84 11.76
C ALA A 139 21.60 -15.73 10.63
N GLU A 140 22.74 -16.37 10.83
CA GLU A 140 23.34 -17.30 9.84
C GLU A 140 22.39 -18.45 9.49
N ILE A 141 21.74 -19.07 10.48
CA ILE A 141 20.78 -20.15 10.24
C ILE A 141 19.56 -19.64 9.47
N ALA A 142 19.06 -18.45 9.80
CA ALA A 142 17.90 -17.86 9.13
C ALA A 142 18.20 -17.51 7.66
N THR A 143 19.45 -17.21 7.31
CA THR A 143 19.85 -16.82 5.94
C THR A 143 20.49 -17.96 5.14
N ALA A 144 20.91 -19.07 5.78
CA ALA A 144 21.65 -20.16 5.14
C ALA A 144 20.96 -20.79 3.91
N THR A 145 19.63 -20.91 3.92
CA THR A 145 18.86 -21.47 2.80
C THR A 145 18.15 -20.41 1.96
N THR A 146 18.34 -19.14 2.30
CA THR A 146 17.65 -18.03 1.65
C THR A 146 18.43 -17.61 0.39
N PRO A 147 17.75 -17.34 -0.73
CA PRO A 147 18.38 -16.75 -1.91
C PRO A 147 19.19 -15.48 -1.57
N ARG A 148 20.39 -15.33 -2.13
CA ARG A 148 21.31 -14.24 -1.77
C ARG A 148 20.71 -12.85 -1.95
N HIS A 149 19.88 -12.65 -2.99
CA HIS A 149 19.21 -11.38 -3.24
C HIS A 149 18.12 -11.03 -2.21
N LEU A 150 17.73 -11.97 -1.35
CA LEU A 150 16.83 -11.74 -0.23
C LEU A 150 17.56 -11.54 1.10
N VAL A 151 18.89 -11.50 1.07
CA VAL A 151 19.72 -11.25 2.26
C VAL A 151 20.23 -9.81 2.20
N PHE A 152 20.08 -9.08 3.31
CA PHE A 152 20.51 -7.70 3.44
C PHE A 152 21.23 -7.48 4.77
N GLN A 153 22.28 -6.67 4.77
CA GLN A 153 23.03 -6.39 5.99
C GLN A 153 22.22 -5.48 6.92
N CYS A 154 22.02 -5.93 8.16
CA CYS A 154 21.22 -5.20 9.14
C CYS A 154 21.84 -3.83 9.49
N PRO A 155 21.10 -2.72 9.40
CA PRO A 155 21.61 -1.39 9.72
C PRO A 155 21.87 -1.17 11.21
N ALA A 156 21.37 -2.04 12.10
CA ALA A 156 21.56 -1.91 13.55
C ALA A 156 22.74 -2.73 14.09
N CYS A 157 22.98 -3.93 13.56
CA CYS A 157 23.98 -4.86 14.10
C CYS A 157 24.92 -5.47 13.05
N GLU A 158 24.83 -5.05 11.79
CA GLU A 158 25.69 -5.47 10.68
C GLU A 158 25.67 -6.96 10.33
N ASN A 159 24.78 -7.75 10.94
CA ASN A 159 24.55 -9.16 10.61
C ASN A 159 23.51 -9.31 9.49
N ASP A 160 23.50 -10.47 8.85
CA ASP A 160 22.53 -10.76 7.79
C ASP A 160 21.09 -10.76 8.32
N GLY A 161 20.22 -10.08 7.59
CA GLY A 161 18.76 -10.09 7.77
C GLY A 161 18.05 -10.51 6.48
N LEU A 162 16.74 -10.69 6.58
CA LEU A 162 15.88 -11.17 5.51
C LEU A 162 15.02 -10.05 4.95
N LEU A 163 15.01 -9.93 3.63
CA LEU A 163 14.07 -9.11 2.88
C LEU A 163 12.81 -9.93 2.56
N GLY A 164 11.65 -9.30 2.69
CA GLY A 164 10.36 -9.83 2.24
C GLY A 164 9.66 -8.84 1.33
N GLY A 165 8.93 -9.34 0.34
CA GLY A 165 8.25 -8.53 -0.66
C GLY A 165 7.83 -9.36 -1.87
N TRP A 166 7.70 -8.71 -3.03
CA TRP A 166 7.18 -9.33 -4.25
C TRP A 166 8.02 -8.98 -5.49
N TYR A 167 7.84 -9.75 -6.56
CA TYR A 167 8.57 -9.57 -7.81
C TYR A 167 7.63 -9.03 -8.89
N THR A 168 8.14 -8.12 -9.73
CA THR A 168 7.61 -7.89 -11.07
C THR A 168 8.60 -8.44 -12.09
N ARG A 169 8.09 -9.04 -13.16
CA ARG A 169 8.92 -9.50 -14.29
C ARG A 169 8.59 -8.68 -15.52
N ARG A 170 9.62 -8.22 -16.21
CA ARG A 170 9.46 -7.55 -17.50
C ARG A 170 10.07 -8.42 -18.58
N ILE A 171 9.23 -8.89 -19.51
CA ILE A 171 9.69 -9.61 -20.70
C ILE A 171 10.10 -8.55 -21.72
N VAL A 172 11.41 -8.38 -21.93
CA VAL A 172 11.95 -7.40 -22.87
C VAL A 172 12.27 -8.12 -24.18
N SER A 173 11.25 -8.49 -24.97
CA SER A 173 11.35 -9.20 -26.27
C SER A 173 11.87 -10.65 -26.21
N GLU A 174 11.58 -11.45 -27.24
CA GLU A 174 11.88 -12.90 -27.29
C GLU A 174 13.37 -13.26 -27.26
N GLU A 175 14.28 -12.29 -27.43
CA GLU A 175 15.72 -12.52 -27.53
C GLU A 175 16.56 -11.92 -26.39
N VAL A 176 15.97 -11.19 -25.43
CA VAL A 176 16.73 -10.44 -24.42
C VAL A 176 16.31 -10.82 -22.99
N MET A 177 17.35 -11.02 -22.17
CA MET A 177 17.38 -11.40 -20.76
C MET A 177 16.10 -11.11 -19.96
N ASP A 178 15.65 -12.11 -19.21
CA ASP A 178 14.66 -11.90 -18.16
C ASP A 178 15.18 -10.85 -17.18
N GLU A 179 14.42 -9.77 -17.02
CA GLU A 179 14.61 -8.76 -15.98
C GLU A 179 13.47 -8.89 -14.97
N ALA A 180 13.83 -9.00 -13.70
CA ALA A 180 12.86 -8.91 -12.61
C ALA A 180 13.27 -7.79 -11.65
N VAL A 181 12.29 -7.11 -11.08
CA VAL A 181 12.50 -6.19 -9.97
C VAL A 181 11.80 -6.76 -8.75
N PHE A 182 12.57 -7.01 -7.70
CA PHE A 182 12.05 -7.35 -6.38
C PHE A 182 11.78 -6.07 -5.61
N PHE A 183 10.53 -5.85 -5.20
CA PHE A 183 10.13 -4.73 -4.35
C PHE A 183 10.09 -5.19 -2.90
N VAL A 184 10.89 -4.54 -2.06
CA VAL A 184 11.01 -4.87 -0.64
C VAL A 184 9.89 -4.20 0.12
N GLU A 185 9.05 -4.99 0.79
CA GLU A 185 7.98 -4.50 1.66
C GLU A 185 8.35 -4.56 3.14
N LYS A 186 9.23 -5.47 3.53
CA LYS A 186 9.62 -5.67 4.92
C LYS A 186 11.05 -6.18 5.04
N PHE A 187 11.68 -5.87 6.17
CA PHE A 187 12.99 -6.37 6.55
C PHE A 187 12.99 -6.84 8.00
N SER A 188 13.70 -7.94 8.26
CA SER A 188 13.86 -8.50 9.60
C SER A 188 15.27 -8.98 9.86
N CYS A 189 15.78 -8.74 11.08
CA CYS A 189 17.05 -9.29 11.54
C CYS A 189 16.84 -10.18 12.77
N SER A 190 17.19 -11.46 12.68
CA SER A 190 17.05 -12.39 13.82
C SER A 190 18.18 -12.30 14.87
N ALA A 191 19.24 -11.52 14.58
CA ALA A 191 20.31 -11.25 15.55
C ALA A 191 19.90 -10.18 16.57
N CYS A 192 19.44 -9.01 16.11
CA CYS A 192 19.07 -7.86 16.95
C CYS A 192 17.56 -7.58 17.03
N GLU A 193 16.75 -8.41 16.38
CA GLU A 193 15.28 -8.32 16.35
C GLU A 193 14.73 -7.03 15.70
N LEU A 194 15.56 -6.31 14.94
CA LEU A 194 15.10 -5.17 14.15
C LEU A 194 14.07 -5.62 13.11
N TRP A 195 12.93 -4.91 13.07
CA TRP A 195 11.87 -5.07 12.08
C TRP A 195 11.45 -3.69 11.54
N VAL A 196 11.38 -3.58 10.22
CA VAL A 196 10.80 -2.43 9.50
C VAL A 196 9.89 -2.93 8.39
N GLU A 197 8.76 -2.24 8.20
CA GLU A 197 7.72 -2.68 7.27
C GLU A 197 7.03 -1.49 6.58
N GLY A 198 6.67 -1.69 5.33
CA GLY A 198 6.13 -0.66 4.45
C GLY A 198 7.24 0.15 3.78
N GLN A 199 6.93 0.63 2.57
CA GLN A 199 7.89 1.35 1.71
C GLN A 199 8.55 2.55 2.39
N THR A 200 7.80 3.27 3.24
CA THR A 200 8.32 4.44 3.94
C THR A 200 9.33 4.06 5.02
N GLU A 201 9.04 3.03 5.84
CA GLU A 201 9.98 2.57 6.87
C GLU A 201 11.23 1.93 6.25
N ILE A 202 11.07 1.19 5.15
CA ILE A 202 12.20 0.60 4.42
C ILE A 202 13.22 1.67 4.01
N ARG A 203 12.74 2.77 3.40
CA ARG A 203 13.60 3.90 3.02
C ARG A 203 14.22 4.59 4.22
N LEU A 204 13.42 4.87 5.25
CA LEU A 204 13.88 5.55 6.46
C LEU A 204 14.85 4.69 7.29
N GLY A 205 14.72 3.37 7.19
CA GLY A 205 15.54 2.38 7.87
C GLY A 205 16.83 2.04 7.16
N ASN A 206 17.17 2.75 6.08
CA ASN A 206 18.33 2.46 5.22
C ASN A 206 18.33 1.03 4.65
N VAL A 207 17.15 0.47 4.40
CA VAL A 207 16.98 -0.79 3.68
C VAL A 207 16.71 -0.47 2.22
N VAL A 208 17.28 -1.28 1.32
CA VAL A 208 17.08 -1.12 -0.12
C VAL A 208 15.60 -1.33 -0.49
N PRO A 209 14.92 -0.39 -1.17
CA PRO A 209 13.49 -0.51 -1.46
C PRO A 209 13.20 -1.45 -2.64
N SER A 210 14.16 -1.64 -3.54
CA SER A 210 14.03 -2.56 -4.65
C SER A 210 15.38 -3.08 -5.15
N LEU A 211 15.37 -4.29 -5.69
CA LEU A 211 16.54 -4.96 -6.26
C LEU A 211 16.24 -5.38 -7.69
N ALA A 212 17.07 -4.95 -8.63
CA ALA A 212 17.04 -5.46 -9.99
C ALA A 212 17.77 -6.80 -10.05
N LEU A 213 17.11 -7.80 -10.63
CA LEU A 213 17.59 -9.18 -10.74
C LEU A 213 17.71 -9.56 -12.20
N TYR A 214 18.77 -10.29 -12.53
CA TYR A 214 19.09 -10.69 -13.89
C TYR A 214 19.38 -12.19 -13.96
N GLY A 215 18.93 -12.82 -15.05
CA GLY A 215 19.32 -14.19 -15.37
C GLY A 215 18.94 -15.23 -14.30
N ASP A 216 19.93 -15.90 -13.73
CA ASP A 216 19.79 -17.02 -12.80
C ASP A 216 19.38 -16.63 -11.38
N GLU A 217 19.41 -15.33 -11.05
CA GLU A 217 18.91 -14.79 -9.78
C GLU A 217 17.37 -14.72 -9.73
N ILE A 218 16.72 -14.84 -10.89
CA ILE A 218 15.27 -14.76 -10.99
C ILE A 218 14.66 -16.08 -10.54
N PRO A 219 13.80 -16.09 -9.50
CA PRO A 219 13.16 -17.31 -9.01
C PRO A 219 12.41 -18.01 -10.15
N GLN A 220 12.75 -19.27 -10.43
CA GLN A 220 12.11 -20.06 -11.48
C GLN A 220 10.75 -20.66 -11.04
N SER A 221 10.33 -20.42 -9.79
CA SER A 221 9.07 -20.95 -9.26
C SER A 221 7.88 -20.06 -9.62
N GLU A 222 7.06 -20.58 -10.53
CA GLU A 222 5.67 -20.27 -10.88
C GLU A 222 5.14 -18.88 -10.52
N ALA A 223 5.13 -18.03 -11.54
CA ALA A 223 4.18 -16.94 -11.70
C ALA A 223 2.75 -17.48 -11.56
N SER A 224 2.20 -17.43 -10.36
CA SER A 224 0.78 -17.19 -10.16
C SER A 224 0.58 -15.71 -9.88
N SER A 225 1.00 -14.87 -10.82
CA SER A 225 0.38 -13.55 -10.94
C SER A 225 -0.97 -13.76 -11.63
N PRO A 226 -2.07 -13.18 -11.15
CA PRO A 226 -3.32 -13.18 -11.88
C PRO A 226 -3.07 -12.49 -13.23
N SER A 227 -3.29 -13.23 -14.30
CA SER A 227 -3.11 -12.74 -15.66
C SER A 227 -4.01 -11.52 -15.88
N ALA A 228 -3.42 -10.41 -16.34
CA ALA A 228 -4.19 -9.23 -16.77
C ALA A 228 -5.14 -9.52 -17.96
N THR A 229 -5.13 -10.75 -18.48
CA THR A 229 -6.01 -11.20 -19.56
C THR A 229 -7.38 -11.73 -19.09
N ASP A 230 -7.61 -11.89 -17.78
CA ASP A 230 -8.92 -12.34 -17.26
C ASP A 230 -10.02 -11.25 -17.23
N LEU A 231 -9.72 -10.03 -17.70
CA LEU A 231 -10.70 -8.92 -17.82
C LEU A 231 -11.25 -8.72 -19.25
N ALA A 232 -10.99 -9.63 -20.18
CA ALA A 232 -11.51 -9.52 -21.54
C ALA A 232 -11.98 -10.86 -22.13
N ALA A 233 -12.96 -11.51 -21.48
CA ALA A 233 -13.81 -12.46 -22.19
C ALA A 233 -15.09 -11.74 -22.66
N PRO A 234 -15.35 -11.63 -23.97
CA PRO A 234 -16.65 -11.19 -24.46
C PRO A 234 -17.69 -12.26 -24.13
N VAL A 235 -18.78 -11.85 -23.48
CA VAL A 235 -19.96 -12.68 -23.29
C VAL A 235 -20.64 -12.86 -24.65
N GLU A 236 -20.26 -13.90 -25.39
CA GLU A 236 -21.06 -14.40 -26.51
C GLU A 236 -22.26 -15.17 -25.97
N GLY A 237 -23.45 -14.59 -26.12
CA GLY A 237 -24.68 -15.24 -25.66
C GLY A 237 -25.93 -14.37 -25.74
N SER A 238 -26.09 -13.58 -26.81
CA SER A 238 -27.37 -12.89 -27.06
C SER A 238 -28.18 -13.69 -28.07
N ALA A 239 -29.19 -14.40 -27.57
CA ALA A 239 -30.20 -15.07 -28.37
C ALA A 239 -31.05 -14.03 -29.16
N PRO A 240 -31.56 -14.38 -30.35
CA PRO A 240 -32.38 -13.47 -31.16
C PRO A 240 -33.78 -13.31 -30.56
N LEU A 241 -34.23 -12.05 -30.44
CA LEU A 241 -35.60 -11.67 -30.13
C LEU A 241 -36.55 -12.13 -31.25
N ALA A 242 -37.51 -12.96 -30.89
CA ALA A 242 -38.66 -13.28 -31.75
C ALA A 242 -39.56 -12.05 -31.89
N VAL A 243 -39.82 -11.68 -33.13
CA VAL A 243 -40.87 -10.74 -33.53
C VAL A 243 -42.22 -11.41 -33.25
N ILE A 244 -43.07 -10.77 -32.45
CA ILE A 244 -44.48 -11.11 -32.33
C ILE A 244 -45.24 -10.01 -33.06
N ASP A 245 -45.83 -10.38 -34.20
CA ASP A 245 -46.80 -9.57 -34.94
C ASP A 245 -48.09 -9.44 -34.12
N GLU A 246 -48.62 -8.21 -34.05
CA GLU A 246 -49.96 -7.91 -33.53
C GLU A 246 -50.99 -7.99 -34.67
N GLU A 247 -52.02 -8.83 -34.49
CA GLU A 247 -53.38 -8.63 -35.02
C GLU A 247 -54.39 -8.78 -33.89
#